data_AF-A0A817Q599-F1
#
_entry.id   AF-A0A817Q599-F1
#
_cell.length_a   1.000
_cell.length_b   1.000
_cell.length_c   1.000
_cell.angle_alpha   90.00
_cell.angle_beta   90.00
_cell.angle_gamma   90.00
#
_symmetry.space_group_name_H-M   'P 1'
#
loop_
_entity.id
_entity.type
_entity.pdbx_description
1 polymer ?
#
loop_
_entity_poly.entity_id
_entity_poly.type
_entity_poly.pdbx_seq_one_letter_code
_entity_poly.pdbx_strand_id
1 'polypeptide(L)'
;FLNDRGRFDALEANRARFISKIRWVVESVNGRVKHFKWLNQTIQNTTIPQIRDYLQIACALINAYRAPAISSFSNHDQITATMLAHLHEPNLLRARLNNEVLH
;
A
#
# COMPACT_ATOMS: atom_id res chain seq x y z
N PHE A 1 2.19 -23.93 25.02
CA PHE A 1 1.11 -22.95 25.27
C PHE A 1 1.40 -21.53 24.78
N LEU A 2 2.48 -21.25 24.03
CA LEU A 2 2.50 -20.13 23.09
C LEU A 2 3.20 -20.61 21.82
N ASN A 3 2.45 -20.64 20.73
CA ASN A 3 2.91 -21.06 19.41
C ASN A 3 3.47 -19.78 18.76
N ASP A 4 4.76 -19.71 18.45
CA ASP A 4 5.46 -18.55 17.87
C ASP A 4 4.98 -18.14 16.46
N ARG A 5 3.82 -18.61 16.00
CA ARG A 5 3.28 -18.42 14.64
C ARG A 5 2.73 -17.01 14.37
N GLY A 6 2.91 -16.06 15.28
CA GLY A 6 2.40 -14.70 15.19
C GLY A 6 3.39 -13.58 15.54
N ARG A 7 4.66 -13.92 15.81
CA ARG A 7 5.70 -12.91 16.06
C ARG A 7 6.50 -12.67 14.80
N PHE A 8 6.19 -11.58 14.11
CA PHE A 8 7.06 -11.06 13.06
C PHE A 8 8.38 -10.61 13.66
N ASP A 9 9.48 -10.96 12.99
CA ASP A 9 10.73 -10.26 13.26
C ASP A 9 10.57 -8.76 12.92
N ALA A 10 11.36 -7.89 13.55
CA ALA A 10 11.22 -6.44 13.39
C ALA A 10 11.30 -6.03 11.91
N LEU A 11 12.20 -6.66 11.15
CA LEU A 11 12.35 -6.42 9.72
C LEU A 11 11.11 -6.88 8.93
N GLU A 12 10.53 -8.02 9.29
CA GLU A 12 9.34 -8.57 8.65
C GLU A 12 8.12 -7.69 8.93
N ALA A 13 7.97 -7.20 10.16
CA ALA A 13 6.94 -6.24 10.54
C ALA A 13 7.07 -4.91 9.77
N ASN A 14 8.30 -4.40 9.61
CA ASN A 14 8.56 -3.19 8.84
C ASN A 14 8.19 -3.36 7.36
N ARG A 15 8.54 -4.51 6.76
CA ARG A 15 8.14 -4.87 5.38
C ARG A 15 6.62 -4.96 5.22
N ALA A 16 5.94 -5.64 6.15
CA ALA A 16 4.48 -5.75 6.13
C ALA A 16 3.80 -4.37 6.24
N ARG A 17 4.33 -3.49 7.11
CA ARG A 17 3.85 -2.11 7.25
C ARG A 17 4.09 -1.30 5.97
N PHE A 18 5.25 -1.43 5.34
CA PHE A 18 5.58 -0.76 4.07
C PHE A 18 4.60 -1.16 2.95
N ILE A 19 4.38 -2.46 2.75
CA ILE A 19 3.41 -2.99 1.77
C ILE A 19 2.01 -2.46 2.06
N SER A 20 1.62 -2.42 3.34
CA SER A 20 0.28 -1.94 3.73
C SER A 20 0.10 -0.46 3.40
N LYS A 21 1.11 0.39 3.64
CA LYS A 21 1.06 1.81 3.27
C LYS A 21 0.89 2.02 1.76
N ILE A 22 1.60 1.25 0.93
CA ILE A 22 1.44 1.30 -0.52
C ILE A 22 0.04 0.84 -0.92
N ARG A 23 -0.45 -0.25 -0.32
CA ARG A 23 -1.79 -0.78 -0.57
C ARG A 23 -2.88 0.27 -0.32
N TRP A 24 -2.78 1.05 0.76
CA TRP A 24 -3.72 2.15 1.03
C TRP A 24 -3.85 3.15 -0.12
N VAL A 25 -2.74 3.50 -0.78
CA VAL A 25 -2.76 4.39 -1.96
C VAL A 25 -3.48 3.72 -3.13
N VAL A 26 -3.14 2.47 -3.41
CA VAL A 26 -3.76 1.68 -4.49
C VAL A 26 -5.26 1.50 -4.25
N GLU A 27 -5.67 1.18 -3.03
CA GLU A 27 -7.07 0.98 -2.65
C GLU A 27 -7.89 2.26 -2.73
N SER A 28 -7.31 3.41 -2.34
CA SER A 28 -7.93 4.72 -2.50
C SER A 28 -8.28 4.99 -3.98
N VAL A 29 -7.34 4.75 -4.90
CA VAL A 29 -7.57 4.91 -6.35
C VAL A 29 -8.56 3.86 -6.87
N ASN A 30 -8.43 2.60 -6.45
CA ASN A 30 -9.35 1.53 -6.83
C ASN A 30 -10.79 1.83 -6.38
N GLY A 31 -10.98 2.42 -5.21
CA GLY A 31 -12.29 2.89 -4.74
C GLY A 31 -12.92 3.90 -5.71
N ARG A 32 -12.12 4.82 -6.27
CA ARG A 32 -12.57 5.78 -7.28
C ARG A 32 -13.04 5.10 -8.57
N VAL A 33 -12.29 4.10 -9.04
CA VAL A 33 -12.62 3.30 -10.23
C VAL A 33 -13.87 2.46 -10.00
N LYS A 34 -14.07 1.90 -8.80
CA LYS A 34 -15.23 1.08 -8.46
C LYS A 34 -16.55 1.85 -8.34
N HIS A 35 -16.55 3.19 -8.46
CA HIS A 35 -17.81 3.91 -8.64
C HIS A 35 -18.47 3.62 -9.99
N PHE A 36 -17.71 3.16 -10.99
CA PHE A 36 -18.27 2.68 -12.24
C PHE A 36 -18.82 1.27 -12.01
N LYS A 37 -20.15 1.13 -11.99
CA LYS A 37 -20.84 -0.13 -11.64
C LYS A 37 -20.30 -1.36 -12.39
N TRP A 38 -20.00 -1.22 -13.67
CA TRP A 38 -19.44 -2.29 -14.50
C TRP A 38 -18.05 -2.76 -14.01
N LEU A 39 -17.17 -1.83 -13.60
CA LEU A 39 -15.83 -2.14 -13.08
C LEU A 39 -15.85 -2.67 -11.63
N ASN A 40 -16.98 -2.58 -10.93
CA ASN A 40 -17.15 -3.11 -9.58
C ASN A 40 -17.77 -4.52 -9.56
N GLN A 41 -18.12 -5.06 -10.72
CA GLN A 41 -18.76 -6.37 -10.86
C GLN A 41 -17.78 -7.40 -11.42
N THR A 42 -18.15 -8.67 -11.35
CA THR A 42 -17.42 -9.73 -12.04
C THR A 42 -17.51 -9.51 -13.55
N ILE A 43 -16.36 -9.34 -14.19
CA ILE A 43 -16.26 -9.05 -15.62
C ILE A 43 -16.19 -10.36 -16.40
N GLN A 44 -16.87 -10.44 -17.53
CA GLN A 44 -16.84 -11.61 -18.39
C GLN A 44 -15.48 -11.74 -19.08
N ASN A 45 -14.94 -12.98 -19.12
CA ASN A 45 -13.61 -13.25 -19.70
C ASN A 45 -13.47 -12.81 -21.16
N THR A 46 -14.57 -12.78 -21.91
CA THR A 46 -14.62 -12.30 -23.31
C THR A 46 -14.20 -10.84 -23.46
N THR A 47 -14.35 -10.03 -22.41
CA THR A 47 -14.05 -8.59 -22.40
C THR A 47 -12.69 -8.26 -21.79
N ILE A 48 -11.91 -9.28 -21.37
CA ILE A 48 -10.54 -9.10 -20.86
C ILE A 48 -9.64 -8.35 -21.86
N PRO A 49 -9.68 -8.62 -23.19
CA PRO A 49 -8.83 -7.90 -24.12
C PRO A 49 -9.05 -6.37 -24.10
N GLN A 50 -10.29 -5.94 -23.87
CA GLN A 50 -10.71 -4.53 -23.89
C GLN A 50 -10.73 -3.89 -22.49
N ILE A 51 -10.44 -4.63 -21.42
CA ILE A 51 -10.51 -4.10 -20.03
C ILE A 51 -9.64 -2.88 -19.83
N ARG A 52 -8.50 -2.85 -20.52
CA ARG A 52 -7.56 -1.73 -20.50
C ARG A 52 -8.24 -0.45 -20.99
N ASP A 53 -8.95 -0.52 -22.11
CA ASP A 53 -9.58 0.65 -22.73
C ASP A 53 -10.68 1.21 -21.82
N TYR A 54 -11.52 0.33 -21.25
CA TYR A 54 -12.54 0.73 -20.30
C TYR A 54 -11.94 1.39 -19.04
N LEU A 55 -10.84 0.84 -18.52
CA LEU A 55 -10.15 1.42 -17.37
C LEU A 55 -9.54 2.78 -17.72
N GLN A 56 -8.92 2.93 -18.90
CA GLN A 56 -8.36 4.18 -19.37
C GLN A 56 -9.43 5.26 -19.50
N ILE A 57 -10.58 4.93 -20.10
CA ILE A 57 -11.73 5.83 -20.22
C ILE A 57 -12.23 6.24 -18.84
N ALA A 58 -12.43 5.29 -17.92
CA ALA A 58 -12.89 5.59 -16.56
C ALA A 58 -11.91 6.51 -15.81
N CYS A 59 -10.60 6.24 -15.91
CA CYS A 59 -9.56 7.08 -15.32
C CYS A 59 -9.52 8.48 -15.95
N ALA A 60 -9.67 8.60 -17.27
CA ALA A 60 -9.74 9.90 -17.95
C ALA A 60 -10.93 10.73 -17.45
N LEU A 61 -12.11 10.11 -17.30
CA LEU A 61 -13.29 10.76 -16.75
C LEU A 61 -13.10 11.19 -15.28
N ILE A 62 -12.48 10.34 -14.45
CA ILE A 62 -12.14 10.71 -13.06
C ILE A 62 -11.22 11.93 -13.05
N ASN A 63 -10.17 11.92 -13.87
CA ASN A 63 -9.19 13.01 -13.90
C ASN A 63 -9.77 14.31 -14.46
N ALA A 64 -10.73 14.24 -15.38
CA ALA A 64 -11.36 15.41 -15.97
C ALA A 64 -12.39 16.08 -15.03
N TYR A 65 -13.16 15.29 -14.27
CA TYR A 65 -14.35 15.79 -13.57
C TYR A 65 -14.33 15.64 -12.05
N ARG A 66 -13.44 14.82 -11.46
CA ARG A 66 -13.36 14.66 -10.01
C ARG A 66 -12.19 15.44 -9.43
N ALA A 67 -12.29 15.75 -8.14
CA ALA A 67 -11.18 16.31 -7.39
C ALA A 67 -9.95 15.38 -7.47
N PRO A 68 -8.72 15.93 -7.53
CA PRO A 68 -7.49 15.15 -7.58
C PRO A 68 -7.45 14.06 -6.48
N ALA A 69 -6.87 12.90 -6.80
CA ALA A 69 -6.67 11.83 -5.81
C ALA A 69 -5.66 12.20 -4.74
N ILE A 70 -4.72 13.04 -5.14
CA ILE A 70 -3.62 13.51 -4.35
C ILE A 70 -3.61 15.03 -4.53
N SER A 71 -3.83 15.75 -3.44
CA SER A 71 -3.95 17.22 -3.44
C SER A 71 -2.66 17.93 -3.04
N SER A 72 -1.72 17.23 -2.41
CA SER A 72 -0.45 17.80 -1.95
C SER A 72 0.71 16.96 -2.45
N PHE A 73 1.48 17.51 -3.38
CA PHE A 73 2.68 16.89 -3.92
C PHE A 73 3.98 17.28 -3.19
N SER A 74 3.90 18.28 -2.30
CA SER A 74 5.05 18.91 -1.65
C SER A 74 5.98 17.93 -0.91
N ASN A 75 5.45 16.83 -0.38
CA ASN A 75 6.17 16.00 0.58
C ASN A 75 6.32 14.52 0.15
N HIS A 76 5.96 14.14 -1.07
CA HIS A 76 6.01 12.73 -1.48
C HIS A 76 7.41 12.14 -1.42
N ASP A 77 8.41 12.88 -1.89
CA ASP A 77 9.80 12.41 -1.91
C ASP A 77 10.33 12.23 -0.49
N GLN A 78 10.05 13.18 0.40
CA GLN A 78 10.40 13.10 1.82
C GLN A 78 9.72 11.89 2.48
N ILE A 79 8.40 11.74 2.30
CA ILE A 79 7.63 10.63 2.86
C ILE A 79 8.18 9.28 2.35
N THR A 80 8.48 9.19 1.05
CA THR A 80 9.02 7.97 0.44
C THR A 80 10.41 7.66 0.99
N ALA A 81 11.28 8.65 1.09
CA ALA A 81 12.61 8.50 1.69
C ALA A 81 12.52 8.04 3.15
N THR A 82 11.62 8.63 3.95
CA THR A 82 11.37 8.21 5.33
C THR A 82 10.82 6.79 5.41
N MET A 83 9.89 6.40 4.53
CA MET A 83 9.37 5.03 4.49
C MET A 83 10.46 4.01 4.15
N LEU A 84 11.38 4.35 3.22
CA LEU A 84 12.52 3.50 2.88
C LEU A 84 13.54 3.40 4.01
N ALA A 85 13.82 4.51 4.71
CA ALA A 85 14.73 4.51 5.86
C ALA A 85 14.21 3.58 6.98
N HIS A 86 12.92 3.65 7.31
CA HIS A 86 12.31 2.79 8.33
C HIS A 86 12.17 1.31 7.90
N LEU A 87 12.25 1.00 6.60
CA LEU A 87 12.11 -0.38 6.12
C LEU A 87 13.21 -1.28 6.68
N HIS A 88 14.41 -0.73 6.84
CA HIS A 88 15.61 -1.46 7.28
C HIS A 88 16.02 -1.17 8.73
N GLU A 89 15.22 -0.39 9.46
CA GLU A 89 15.54 0.00 10.82
C GLU A 89 15.34 -1.19 11.79
N PRO A 90 16.39 -1.62 12.51
CA PRO A 90 16.27 -2.69 13.48
C PRO A 90 15.58 -2.21 14.76
N ASN A 91 14.93 -3.12 15.49
CA ASN A 91 14.33 -2.79 16.77
C ASN A 91 15.41 -2.57 17.84
N LEU A 92 15.67 -1.30 18.15
CA LEU A 92 16.68 -0.89 19.13
C LEU A 92 16.39 -1.39 20.56
N LEU A 93 15.11 -1.52 20.93
CA LEU A 93 14.73 -2.05 22.25
C LEU A 93 15.04 -3.55 22.34
N ARG A 94 14.81 -4.31 21.26
CA ARG A 94 15.19 -5.72 21.19
C ARG A 94 16.71 -5.89 21.23
N ALA A 95 17.46 -5.01 20.56
CA ALA A 95 18.92 -5.02 20.62
C ALA A 95 19.43 -4.75 22.05
N ARG A 96 18.83 -3.81 22.79
CA ARG A 96 19.18 -3.53 24.19
C ARG A 96 18.86 -4.71 25.11
N LEU A 97 17.66 -5.29 25.00
CA LEU A 97 17.29 -6.47 25.80
C LEU A 97 18.25 -7.64 25.56
N ASN A 98 18.66 -7.89 24.32
CA ASN A 98 19.63 -8.95 24.03
C ASN A 98 21.00 -8.67 24.67
N ASN A 99 21.42 -7.42 24.75
CA ASN A 99 22.70 -7.03 25.37
C ASN A 99 22.66 -7.12 26.91
N GLU A 100 21.52 -6.79 27.53
CA GLU A 100 21.34 -6.88 29.00
C GLU A 100 21.21 -8.33 29.50
N VAL A 101 20.70 -9.25 28.68
CA VAL A 101 20.58 -10.69 29.03
C VAL A 101 21.92 -11.44 28.92
N LEU A 102 22.93 -10.85 28.27
CA LEU A 102 24.27 -11.42 28.12
C LEU A 102 25.25 -10.98 29.24
N HIS A 103 24.78 -10.20 30.21
CA HIS A 103 25.48 -9.80 31.43
C HIS A 103 24.81 -10.41 32.67
#